data_AF-A0A967LXQ2-F1
#
_entry.id   AF-A0A967LXQ2-F1
#
_cell.length_a   1.000
_cell.length_b   1.000
_cell.length_c   1.000
_cell.angle_alpha   90.00
_cell.angle_beta   90.00
_cell.angle_gamma   90.00
#
_symmetry.space_group_name_H-M   'P 1'
#
loop_
_entity.id
_entity.type
_entity.pdbx_description
1 polymer ?
#
loop_
_entity_poly.entity_id
_entity_poly.type
_entity_poly.pdbx_seq_one_letter_code
_entity_poly.pdbx_strand_id
1 'polypeptide(L)'
;MIAADLYLNKIDFLRYLPRTDCKECGEASCAAFVKQMKNGTRMPESCPFLEGNQVRAFYLAMTAGQFLPEVPALELPRPAAKGLTQINQANERSLLIVSGNSEFTQDVLTSMMAYTLSPFWLLFVDCRGDTVDMAMIYQSLKVEKIAALLVQSKLSQGKAKREMILPGFASSLQKPLAKLTGWKVRVGPICIAELPLFLGDDWEVPSDLNLG
;
A
#
# COMPACT_ATOMS: atom_id res chain seq x y z
N MET A 1 -21.41 8.88 -13.30
CA MET A 1 -19.99 9.25 -13.42
C MET A 1 -19.21 7.95 -13.51
N ILE A 2 -18.24 7.81 -14.41
CA ILE A 2 -17.45 6.57 -14.49
C ILE A 2 -16.47 6.58 -13.31
N ALA A 3 -16.43 5.50 -12.52
CA ALA A 3 -15.49 5.36 -11.42
C ALA A 3 -14.15 4.80 -11.91
N ALA A 4 -13.06 5.23 -11.30
CA ALA A 4 -11.73 4.68 -11.52
C ALA A 4 -11.60 3.29 -10.87
N ASP A 5 -10.88 2.38 -11.53
CA ASP A 5 -10.59 1.05 -10.99
C ASP A 5 -9.49 1.16 -9.92
N LEU A 6 -9.84 0.95 -8.65
CA LEU A 6 -8.87 0.86 -7.54
C LEU A 6 -8.15 -0.50 -7.48
N TYR A 7 -8.37 -1.37 -8.46
CA TYR A 7 -7.73 -2.67 -8.63
C TYR A 7 -8.06 -3.71 -7.56
N LEU A 8 -9.17 -3.53 -6.83
CA LEU A 8 -9.64 -4.47 -5.80
C LEU A 8 -9.82 -5.90 -6.34
N ASN A 9 -10.32 -6.02 -7.57
CA ASN A 9 -10.54 -7.32 -8.21
C ASN A 9 -9.23 -8.01 -8.66
N LYS A 10 -8.12 -7.27 -8.72
CA LYS A 10 -6.81 -7.76 -9.18
C LYS A 10 -5.91 -8.24 -8.03
N ILE A 11 -6.39 -8.16 -6.79
CA ILE A 11 -5.64 -8.63 -5.62
C ILE A 11 -5.41 -10.14 -5.69
N ASP A 12 -4.15 -10.53 -5.51
CA ASP A 12 -3.71 -11.94 -5.47
C ASP A 12 -3.43 -12.37 -4.03
N PHE A 13 -4.50 -12.66 -3.28
CA PHE A 13 -4.43 -13.11 -1.88
C PHE A 13 -3.58 -14.38 -1.68
N LEU A 14 -3.40 -15.21 -2.72
CA LEU A 14 -2.61 -16.43 -2.64
C LEU A 14 -1.12 -16.14 -2.37
N ARG A 15 -0.64 -14.93 -2.71
CA ARG A 15 0.75 -14.50 -2.44
C ARG A 15 1.03 -14.25 -0.97
N TYR A 16 0.00 -13.92 -0.20
CA TYR A 16 0.11 -13.53 1.20
C TYR A 16 -0.24 -14.66 2.17
N LEU A 17 -0.75 -15.78 1.67
CA LEU A 17 -0.96 -16.97 2.49
C LEU A 17 0.38 -17.65 2.82
N PRO A 18 0.52 -18.27 3.99
CA PRO A 18 1.75 -18.93 4.42
C PRO A 18 2.15 -20.16 3.57
N ARG A 19 1.30 -20.57 2.61
CA ARG A 19 1.51 -21.71 1.68
C ARG A 19 1.81 -23.06 2.37
N THR A 20 1.58 -23.15 3.67
CA THR A 20 1.53 -24.38 4.46
C THR A 20 0.18 -25.08 4.27
N ASP A 21 0.19 -26.41 4.38
CA ASP A 21 -0.85 -27.37 3.97
C ASP A 21 -2.31 -26.87 4.06
N CYS A 22 -2.80 -26.21 3.00
CA CYS A 22 -4.11 -25.57 2.97
C CYS A 22 -5.30 -26.53 3.10
N LYS A 23 -5.04 -27.85 3.11
CA LYS A 23 -6.02 -28.85 3.53
C LYS A 23 -6.46 -28.66 4.97
N GLU A 24 -5.58 -28.16 5.84
CA GLU A 24 -5.91 -27.85 7.24
C GLU A 24 -6.71 -26.55 7.37
N CYS A 25 -6.62 -25.64 6.40
CA CYS A 25 -7.60 -24.57 6.23
C CYS A 25 -8.94 -25.10 5.67
N GLY A 26 -9.19 -26.42 5.66
CA GLY A 26 -10.42 -27.10 5.27
C GLY A 26 -10.83 -26.99 3.80
N GLU A 27 -9.90 -26.76 2.88
CA GLU A 27 -10.15 -26.74 1.42
C GLU A 27 -9.23 -27.68 0.66
N ALA A 28 -9.63 -28.08 -0.55
CA ALA A 28 -8.81 -28.94 -1.40
C ALA A 28 -7.48 -28.29 -1.85
N SER A 29 -7.41 -26.96 -1.87
CA SER A 29 -6.18 -26.21 -2.20
C SER A 29 -6.24 -24.78 -1.66
N CYS A 30 -5.08 -24.14 -1.52
CA CYS A 30 -4.99 -22.71 -1.15
C CYS A 30 -5.75 -21.80 -2.12
N ALA A 31 -5.75 -22.16 -3.42
CA ALA A 31 -6.49 -21.42 -4.44
C ALA A 31 -8.01 -21.53 -4.24
N ALA A 32 -8.50 -22.71 -3.83
CA ALA A 32 -9.90 -22.91 -3.47
C ALA A 32 -10.29 -22.08 -2.24
N PHE A 33 -9.42 -22.04 -1.22
CA PHE A 33 -9.61 -21.20 -0.03
C PHE A 33 -9.71 -19.72 -0.39
N VAL A 34 -8.77 -19.19 -1.20
CA VAL A 34 -8.83 -17.81 -1.69
C VAL A 34 -10.12 -17.54 -2.47
N LYS A 35 -10.56 -18.49 -3.30
CA LYS A 35 -11.80 -18.34 -4.07
C LYS A 35 -13.03 -18.23 -3.14
N GLN A 36 -13.10 -19.06 -2.11
CA GLN A 36 -14.20 -19.01 -1.13
C GLN A 36 -14.16 -17.72 -0.29
N MET A 37 -12.96 -17.26 0.08
CA MET A 37 -12.78 -15.97 0.76
C MET A 37 -13.27 -14.81 -0.11
N LYS A 38 -12.88 -14.77 -1.39
CA LYS A 38 -13.35 -13.74 -2.35
C LYS A 38 -14.87 -13.75 -2.54
N ASN A 39 -15.50 -14.91 -2.43
CA ASN A 39 -16.95 -15.06 -2.54
C ASN A 39 -17.70 -14.74 -1.23
N GLY A 40 -16.99 -14.48 -0.13
CA GLY A 40 -17.58 -14.25 1.19
C GLY A 40 -18.11 -15.52 1.87
N THR A 41 -17.93 -16.70 1.29
CA THR A 41 -18.38 -17.97 1.86
C THR A 41 -17.52 -18.42 3.05
N ARG A 42 -16.29 -17.92 3.14
CA ARG A 42 -15.32 -18.35 4.14
C ARG A 42 -14.49 -17.20 4.67
N MET A 43 -14.21 -17.21 5.97
CA MET A 43 -13.46 -16.16 6.65
C MET A 43 -11.98 -16.54 6.82
N PRO A 44 -11.06 -15.56 6.95
CA PRO A 44 -9.63 -15.83 7.16
C PRO A 44 -9.36 -16.58 8.47
N GLU A 45 -10.18 -16.33 9.50
CA GLU A 45 -10.17 -17.02 10.79
C GLU A 45 -10.38 -18.54 10.69
N SER A 46 -10.99 -19.00 9.59
CA SER A 46 -11.19 -20.43 9.36
C SER A 46 -9.91 -21.20 9.02
N CYS A 47 -8.79 -20.51 8.82
CA CYS A 47 -7.49 -21.16 8.63
C CYS A 47 -6.65 -21.09 9.92
N PRO A 48 -6.21 -22.22 10.48
CA PRO A 48 -5.41 -22.24 11.72
C PRO A 48 -4.01 -21.61 11.55
N PHE A 49 -3.54 -21.46 10.31
CA PHE A 49 -2.24 -20.83 10.03
C PHE A 49 -2.27 -19.30 9.94
N LEU A 50 -3.45 -18.69 10.05
CA LEU A 50 -3.60 -17.24 10.10
C LEU A 50 -3.98 -16.85 11.52
N GLU A 51 -3.16 -16.03 12.16
CA GLU A 51 -3.38 -15.63 13.55
C GLU A 51 -3.28 -14.11 13.73
N GLY A 52 -4.05 -13.60 14.69
CA GLY A 52 -3.97 -12.23 15.20
C GLY A 52 -4.00 -11.16 14.10
N ASN A 53 -2.88 -10.46 13.93
CA ASN A 53 -2.75 -9.35 12.99
C ASN A 53 -2.90 -9.79 11.51
N GLN A 54 -2.47 -11.01 11.17
CA GLN A 54 -2.58 -11.51 9.80
C GLN A 54 -4.04 -11.64 9.37
N VAL A 55 -4.88 -12.25 10.22
CA VAL A 55 -6.33 -12.37 10.00
C VAL A 55 -6.95 -11.00 9.75
N ARG A 56 -6.62 -10.01 10.61
CA ARG A 56 -7.14 -8.64 10.47
C ARG A 56 -6.70 -7.97 9.18
N ALA A 57 -5.45 -8.16 8.77
CA ALA A 57 -4.93 -7.63 7.52
C ALA A 57 -5.65 -8.25 6.31
N PHE A 58 -5.93 -9.56 6.33
CA PHE A 58 -6.74 -10.23 5.31
C PHE A 58 -8.16 -9.68 5.26
N TYR A 59 -8.79 -9.54 6.42
CA TYR A 59 -10.14 -8.99 6.49
C TYR A 59 -10.17 -7.57 5.91
N LEU A 60 -9.29 -6.69 6.37
CA LEU A 60 -9.19 -5.30 5.91
C LEU A 60 -9.00 -5.20 4.39
N ALA A 61 -8.15 -6.06 3.82
CA ALA A 61 -7.91 -6.11 2.38
C ALA A 61 -9.15 -6.58 1.59
N MET A 62 -9.93 -7.53 2.13
CA MET A 62 -11.14 -8.04 1.48
C MET A 62 -12.32 -7.07 1.58
N THR A 63 -12.45 -6.32 2.68
CA THR A 63 -13.52 -5.34 2.88
C THR A 63 -13.14 -3.93 2.46
N ALA A 64 -11.96 -3.74 1.84
CA ALA A 64 -11.47 -2.44 1.39
C ALA A 64 -12.46 -1.63 0.56
N GLY A 65 -13.29 -2.30 -0.27
CA GLY A 65 -14.32 -1.63 -1.06
C GLY A 65 -15.44 -0.97 -0.24
N GLN A 66 -15.57 -1.27 1.06
CA GLN A 66 -16.59 -0.69 1.93
C GLN A 66 -16.18 0.68 2.50
N PHE A 67 -14.88 0.95 2.61
CA PHE A 67 -14.36 2.18 3.23
C PHE A 67 -13.46 3.02 2.32
N LEU A 68 -12.89 2.43 1.27
CA LEU A 68 -12.14 3.22 0.29
C LEU A 68 -13.09 4.16 -0.46
N PRO A 69 -12.68 5.41 -0.74
CA PRO A 69 -13.52 6.38 -1.41
C PRO A 69 -13.77 5.97 -2.86
N GLU A 70 -14.94 6.33 -3.39
CA GLU A 70 -15.21 6.23 -4.82
C GLU A 70 -14.43 7.35 -5.53
N VAL A 71 -13.55 6.96 -6.46
CA VAL A 71 -12.72 7.90 -7.21
C VAL A 71 -13.33 8.11 -8.59
N PRO A 72 -13.60 9.35 -9.01
CA PRO A 72 -14.08 9.61 -10.36
C PRO A 72 -12.98 9.41 -11.40
N ALA A 73 -13.30 8.77 -12.53
CA ALA A 73 -12.41 8.68 -13.69
C ALA A 73 -12.41 10.03 -14.44
N LEU A 74 -11.64 10.99 -13.93
CA LEU A 74 -11.49 12.32 -14.52
C LEU A 74 -10.36 12.36 -15.54
N GLU A 75 -10.53 13.22 -16.55
CA GLU A 75 -9.50 13.50 -17.56
C GLU A 75 -8.45 14.51 -17.08
N LEU A 76 -8.73 15.24 -16.00
CA LEU A 76 -7.91 16.37 -15.55
C LEU A 76 -7.16 16.05 -14.24
N PRO A 77 -5.86 16.40 -14.13
CA PRO A 77 -5.08 16.24 -12.91
C PRO A 77 -5.63 17.09 -11.75
N ARG A 78 -5.52 16.56 -10.53
CA ARG A 78 -5.94 17.22 -9.28
C ARG A 78 -4.78 17.26 -8.29
N PRO A 79 -3.93 18.30 -8.31
CA PRO A 79 -2.79 18.37 -7.40
C PRO A 79 -3.22 18.61 -5.95
N ALA A 80 -2.56 17.92 -5.03
CA ALA A 80 -2.67 18.07 -3.58
C ALA A 80 -1.29 18.34 -2.96
N ALA A 81 -1.21 18.23 -1.63
CA ALA A 81 0.00 18.52 -0.86
C ALA A 81 1.20 17.67 -1.33
N LYS A 82 2.38 18.27 -1.38
CA LYS A 82 3.63 17.61 -1.78
C LYS A 82 4.67 17.67 -0.67
N GLY A 83 5.68 16.81 -0.75
CA GLY A 83 6.75 16.71 0.22
C GLY A 83 6.51 15.62 1.26
N LEU A 84 7.28 15.69 2.35
CA LEU A 84 7.29 14.68 3.40
C LEU A 84 6.21 14.98 4.45
N THR A 85 5.40 13.98 4.77
CA THR A 85 4.46 13.98 5.90
C THR A 85 4.57 12.66 6.68
N GLN A 86 3.79 12.51 7.75
CA GLN A 86 3.85 11.36 8.64
C GLN A 86 2.46 10.85 9.05
N ILE A 87 2.41 9.56 9.32
CA ILE A 87 1.28 8.84 9.93
C ILE A 87 1.75 8.31 11.30
N ASN A 88 0.88 8.41 12.31
CA ASN A 88 1.07 7.86 13.65
C ASN A 88 2.41 8.21 14.32
N GLN A 89 2.83 9.48 14.20
CA GLN A 89 4.08 9.98 14.80
C GLN A 89 5.33 9.21 14.33
N ALA A 90 5.58 9.25 13.01
CA ALA A 90 6.72 8.61 12.40
C ALA A 90 8.05 9.01 13.04
N ASN A 91 8.93 8.03 13.23
CA ASN A 91 10.23 8.19 13.87
C ASN A 91 11.35 7.58 13.01
N GLU A 92 12.56 7.49 13.56
CA GLU A 92 13.73 7.01 12.82
C GLU A 92 13.62 5.55 12.37
N ARG A 93 12.76 4.73 12.98
CA ARG A 93 12.55 3.33 12.60
C ARG A 93 11.42 3.13 11.57
N SER A 94 10.63 4.18 11.32
CA SER A 94 9.49 4.14 10.42
C SER A 94 9.91 3.95 8.96
N LEU A 95 9.15 3.13 8.24
CA LEU A 95 9.31 2.96 6.80
C LEU A 95 8.86 4.22 6.05
N LEU A 96 9.45 4.45 4.88
CA LEU A 96 9.03 5.49 3.95
C LEU A 96 8.14 4.90 2.85
N ILE A 97 6.96 5.47 2.65
CA ILE A 97 6.07 5.14 1.54
C ILE A 97 6.05 6.31 0.57
N VAL A 98 6.39 6.06 -0.69
CA VAL A 98 6.43 7.07 -1.75
C VAL A 98 5.14 7.03 -2.55
N SER A 99 4.60 8.17 -2.92
CA SER A 99 3.46 8.27 -3.84
C SER A 99 3.46 9.58 -4.63
N GLY A 100 2.55 9.73 -5.58
CA GLY A 100 2.29 11.01 -6.27
C GLY A 100 1.37 11.93 -5.47
N ASN A 101 1.33 13.21 -5.82
CA ASN A 101 0.50 14.22 -5.14
C ASN A 101 -0.90 14.41 -5.76
N SER A 102 -1.47 13.40 -6.39
CA SER A 102 -2.88 13.47 -6.82
C SER A 102 -3.81 13.43 -5.60
N GLU A 103 -4.78 14.33 -5.55
CA GLU A 103 -5.82 14.42 -4.50
C GLU A 103 -6.44 13.04 -4.25
N PHE A 104 -6.96 12.38 -5.29
CA PHE A 104 -7.56 11.05 -5.15
C PHE A 104 -6.58 9.96 -4.73
N THR A 105 -5.31 10.05 -5.17
CA THR A 105 -4.29 9.10 -4.70
C THR A 105 -4.04 9.26 -3.20
N GLN A 106 -4.03 10.50 -2.71
CA GLN A 106 -3.88 10.78 -1.29
C GLN A 106 -5.10 10.36 -0.50
N ASP A 107 -6.31 10.61 -0.99
CA ASP A 107 -7.55 10.21 -0.33
C ASP A 107 -7.60 8.68 -0.15
N VAL A 108 -7.30 7.93 -1.21
CA VAL A 108 -7.24 6.45 -1.17
C VAL A 108 -6.14 5.97 -0.23
N LEU A 109 -4.94 6.56 -0.29
CA LEU A 109 -3.82 6.19 0.58
C LEU A 109 -4.14 6.47 2.05
N THR A 110 -4.59 7.68 2.37
CA THR A 110 -4.89 8.10 3.75
C THR A 110 -6.08 7.35 4.33
N SER A 111 -7.09 7.01 3.52
CA SER A 111 -8.19 6.15 3.95
C SER A 111 -7.70 4.78 4.42
N MET A 112 -6.72 4.18 3.72
CA MET A 112 -6.09 2.94 4.19
C MET A 112 -5.24 3.17 5.46
N MET A 113 -4.50 4.29 5.53
CA MET A 113 -3.68 4.62 6.70
C MET A 113 -4.49 4.87 7.97
N ALA A 114 -5.80 5.13 7.88
CA ALA A 114 -6.67 5.22 9.05
C ALA A 114 -6.82 3.86 9.78
N TYR A 115 -6.47 2.75 9.13
CA TYR A 115 -6.62 1.39 9.63
C TYR A 115 -5.31 0.77 10.12
N THR A 116 -4.34 1.59 10.50
CA THR A 116 -3.10 1.14 11.13
C THR A 116 -2.73 1.96 12.35
N LEU A 117 -2.10 1.31 13.32
CA LEU A 117 -1.40 1.96 14.42
C LEU A 117 0.09 2.18 14.10
N SER A 118 0.60 1.59 13.02
CA SER A 118 2.01 1.64 12.68
C SER A 118 2.45 3.01 12.19
N PRO A 119 3.66 3.46 12.57
CA PRO A 119 4.19 4.77 12.20
C PRO A 119 4.90 4.74 10.85
N PHE A 120 4.47 5.59 9.90
CA PHE A 120 5.03 5.67 8.54
C PHE A 120 5.37 7.10 8.13
N TRP A 121 6.48 7.24 7.40
CA TRP A 121 6.73 8.44 6.61
C TRP A 121 6.03 8.32 5.26
N LEU A 122 5.37 9.39 4.81
CA LEU A 122 4.80 9.47 3.46
C LEU A 122 5.53 10.56 2.67
N LEU A 123 5.97 10.24 1.45
CA LEU A 123 6.61 11.19 0.54
C LEU A 123 5.77 11.37 -0.71
N PHE A 124 5.12 12.54 -0.82
CA PHE A 124 4.32 12.91 -1.98
C PHE A 124 5.15 13.68 -3.00
N VAL A 125 5.40 13.06 -4.14
CA VAL A 125 6.14 13.66 -5.26
C VAL A 125 5.21 14.53 -6.09
N ASP A 126 5.69 15.71 -6.48
CA ASP A 126 4.94 16.58 -7.39
C ASP A 126 4.86 15.98 -8.79
N CYS A 127 3.71 15.40 -9.08
CA CYS A 127 3.33 14.76 -10.33
C CYS A 127 2.24 15.57 -11.04
N ARG A 128 2.13 16.88 -10.78
CA ARG A 128 1.08 17.77 -11.32
C ARG A 128 -0.34 17.33 -10.96
N GLY A 129 -0.51 16.45 -9.97
CA GLY A 129 -1.81 15.85 -9.65
C GLY A 129 -2.22 14.66 -10.50
N ASP A 130 -1.33 14.13 -11.34
CA ASP A 130 -1.53 12.87 -12.08
C ASP A 130 -1.65 11.70 -11.10
N THR A 131 -2.57 10.76 -11.33
CA THR A 131 -2.60 9.47 -10.62
C THR A 131 -1.29 8.71 -10.88
N VAL A 132 -0.90 7.78 -10.00
CA VAL A 132 0.45 7.17 -10.08
C VAL A 132 0.72 6.47 -11.41
N ASP A 133 -0.25 5.74 -11.95
CA ASP A 133 -0.18 5.10 -13.26
C ASP A 133 0.06 6.13 -14.39
N MET A 134 -0.73 7.21 -14.41
CA MET A 134 -0.58 8.30 -15.36
C MET A 134 0.72 9.06 -15.17
N ALA A 135 1.17 9.24 -13.93
CA ALA A 135 2.44 9.90 -13.62
C ALA A 135 3.64 9.09 -14.13
N MET A 136 3.53 7.76 -14.15
CA MET A 136 4.52 6.88 -14.79
C MET A 136 4.45 6.98 -16.32
N ILE A 137 3.26 7.02 -16.92
CA ILE A 137 3.07 7.18 -18.38
C ILE A 137 3.61 8.54 -18.86
N TYR A 138 3.19 9.63 -18.22
CA TYR A 138 3.62 10.99 -18.55
C TYR A 138 5.01 11.35 -18.03
N GLN A 139 5.68 10.41 -17.36
CA GLN A 139 7.02 10.61 -16.81
C GLN A 139 7.05 11.81 -15.83
N SER A 140 5.96 12.07 -15.11
CA SER A 140 5.90 13.12 -14.09
C SER A 140 6.38 12.62 -12.72
N LEU A 141 6.34 11.30 -12.47
CA LEU A 141 7.01 10.62 -11.35
C LEU A 141 8.38 10.07 -11.81
N LYS A 142 9.47 10.63 -11.29
CA LYS A 142 10.85 10.27 -11.69
C LYS A 142 11.78 10.05 -10.51
N VAL A 143 12.84 9.29 -10.76
CA VAL A 143 13.92 9.00 -9.79
C VAL A 143 14.55 10.28 -9.25
N GLU A 144 14.83 11.25 -10.12
CA GLU A 144 15.50 12.49 -9.74
C GLU A 144 14.64 13.33 -8.80
N LYS A 145 13.32 13.37 -9.03
CA LYS A 145 12.38 14.09 -8.16
C LYS A 145 12.29 13.44 -6.77
N ILE A 146 12.21 12.11 -6.70
CA ILE A 146 12.18 11.39 -5.43
C ILE A 146 13.48 11.62 -4.65
N ALA A 147 14.63 11.47 -5.32
CA ALA A 147 15.94 11.68 -4.70
C ALA A 147 16.15 13.12 -4.23
N ALA A 148 15.73 14.12 -5.02
CA ALA A 148 15.81 15.52 -4.64
C ALA A 148 14.98 15.80 -3.37
N LEU A 149 13.76 15.29 -3.29
CA LEU A 149 12.91 15.44 -2.11
C LEU A 149 13.50 14.73 -0.89
N LEU A 150 14.10 13.54 -1.06
CA LEU A 150 14.77 12.83 0.03
C LEU A 150 15.91 13.65 0.62
N VAL A 151 16.76 14.24 -0.23
CA VAL A 151 17.89 15.09 0.20
C VAL A 151 17.39 16.33 0.95
N GLN A 152 16.32 16.96 0.45
CA GLN A 152 15.70 18.14 1.08
C GLN A 152 14.96 17.82 2.38
N SER A 153 14.57 16.55 2.58
CA SER A 153 13.82 16.13 3.75
C SER A 153 14.71 15.93 4.97
N LYS A 154 14.11 15.98 6.16
CA LYS A 154 14.78 15.64 7.43
C LYS A 154 15.29 14.19 7.50
N LEU A 155 14.88 13.31 6.59
CA LEU A 155 15.33 11.92 6.55
C LEU A 155 16.77 11.77 6.05
N SER A 156 17.34 12.79 5.40
CA SER A 156 18.72 12.75 4.87
C SER A 156 19.79 12.93 5.95
N GLN A 157 19.47 13.60 7.06
CA GLN A 157 20.43 14.06 8.07
C GLN A 157 20.44 13.21 9.35
N GLY A 158 19.58 12.19 9.46
CA GLY A 158 19.34 11.43 10.69
C GLY A 158 19.64 9.94 10.60
N LYS A 159 19.28 9.19 11.65
CA LYS A 159 19.34 7.72 11.71
C LYS A 159 18.10 7.06 11.12
N ALA A 160 17.43 7.73 10.18
CA ALA A 160 16.23 7.22 9.55
C ALA A 160 16.50 5.85 8.88
N LYS A 161 15.55 4.93 9.01
CA LYS A 161 15.55 3.63 8.34
C LYS A 161 15.65 3.88 6.85
N ARG A 162 16.75 3.42 6.24
CA ARG A 162 17.06 3.61 4.81
C ARG A 162 16.32 2.61 3.94
N GLU A 163 15.01 2.52 4.14
CA GLU A 163 14.12 1.62 3.41
C GLU A 163 12.86 2.36 3.00
N MET A 164 12.55 2.28 1.71
CA MET A 164 11.36 2.90 1.13
C MET A 164 10.55 1.90 0.29
N ILE A 165 9.27 2.20 0.17
CA ILE A 165 8.29 1.42 -0.58
C ILE A 165 7.77 2.28 -1.72
N LEU A 166 7.91 1.77 -2.94
CA LEU A 166 7.32 2.36 -4.14
C LEU A 166 5.96 1.73 -4.42
N PRO A 167 5.02 2.45 -5.04
CA PRO A 167 3.80 1.86 -5.58
C PRO A 167 4.14 0.83 -6.67
N GLY A 168 3.29 -0.18 -6.85
CA GLY A 168 3.51 -1.25 -7.83
C GLY A 168 3.70 -0.75 -9.27
N PHE A 169 2.97 0.29 -9.68
CA PHE A 169 3.13 0.94 -10.99
C PHE A 169 4.51 1.58 -11.19
N ALA A 170 5.19 1.97 -10.11
CA ALA A 170 6.51 2.58 -10.14
C ALA A 170 7.66 1.56 -10.02
N SER A 171 7.38 0.26 -10.24
CA SER A 171 8.37 -0.82 -10.14
C SER A 171 9.62 -0.59 -11.01
N SER A 172 9.48 0.04 -12.17
CA SER A 172 10.59 0.37 -13.07
C SER A 172 11.60 1.35 -12.45
N LEU A 173 11.19 2.14 -11.45
CA LEU A 173 12.06 3.09 -10.76
C LEU A 173 12.91 2.42 -9.67
N GLN A 174 12.61 1.18 -9.26
CA GLN A 174 13.25 0.52 -8.12
C GLN A 174 14.78 0.49 -8.23
N LYS A 175 15.30 -0.12 -9.31
CA LYS A 175 16.74 -0.29 -9.53
C LYS A 175 17.48 1.05 -9.65
N PRO A 176 17.06 2.00 -10.52
CA PRO A 176 17.76 3.28 -10.63
C PRO A 176 17.67 4.11 -9.34
N LEU A 177 16.55 4.08 -8.62
CA LEU A 177 16.40 4.81 -7.36
C LEU A 177 17.27 4.21 -6.25
N ALA A 178 17.32 2.88 -6.13
CA ALA A 178 18.19 2.20 -5.17
C ALA A 178 19.67 2.52 -5.44
N LYS A 179 20.08 2.52 -6.72
CA LYS A 179 21.45 2.89 -7.11
C LYS A 179 21.78 4.34 -6.78
N LEU A 180 20.86 5.26 -7.03
CA LEU A 180 21.08 6.70 -6.83
C LEU A 180 21.10 7.07 -5.34
N THR A 181 20.18 6.53 -4.55
CA THR A 181 20.00 6.90 -3.14
C THR A 181 20.84 6.05 -2.19
N GLY A 182 21.20 4.82 -2.59
CA GLY A 182 21.78 3.82 -1.71
C GLY A 182 20.80 3.24 -0.67
N TRP A 183 19.50 3.57 -0.77
CA TRP A 183 18.46 3.04 0.12
C TRP A 183 17.95 1.71 -0.39
N LYS A 184 17.46 0.86 0.52
CA LYS A 184 16.69 -0.33 0.16
C LYS A 184 15.35 0.13 -0.42
N VAL A 185 15.05 -0.28 -1.65
CA VAL A 185 13.79 0.05 -2.32
C VAL A 185 12.99 -1.22 -2.54
N ARG A 186 11.83 -1.31 -1.89
CA ARG A 186 10.84 -2.37 -2.09
C ARG A 186 9.75 -1.87 -3.05
N VAL A 187 9.30 -2.75 -3.93
CA VAL A 187 8.12 -2.49 -4.76
C VAL A 187 6.91 -3.05 -4.01
N GLY A 188 6.02 -2.16 -3.62
CA GLY A 188 4.74 -2.48 -3.00
C GLY A 188 3.68 -2.89 -4.03
N PRO A 189 2.44 -3.10 -3.57
CA PRO A 189 1.36 -3.53 -4.43
C PRO A 189 0.85 -2.43 -5.37
N ILE A 190 0.07 -2.84 -6.36
CA ILE A 190 -0.69 -1.92 -7.22
C ILE A 190 -1.93 -1.42 -6.48
N CYS A 191 -2.68 -2.35 -5.87
CA CYS A 191 -3.86 -2.01 -5.10
C CYS A 191 -3.46 -1.66 -3.67
N ILE A 192 -3.96 -0.53 -3.14
CA ILE A 192 -3.65 -0.12 -1.77
C ILE A 192 -4.19 -1.09 -0.72
N ALA A 193 -5.26 -1.82 -1.04
CA ALA A 193 -5.86 -2.81 -0.14
C ALA A 193 -4.91 -3.95 0.22
N GLU A 194 -3.89 -4.20 -0.61
CA GLU A 194 -2.87 -5.20 -0.32
C GLU A 194 -1.79 -4.69 0.65
N LEU A 195 -1.73 -3.39 0.94
CA LEU A 195 -0.64 -2.81 1.73
C LEU A 195 -0.50 -3.44 3.13
N PRO A 196 -1.60 -3.67 3.90
CA PRO A 196 -1.52 -4.39 5.18
C PRO A 196 -0.90 -5.78 5.03
N LEU A 197 -1.31 -6.52 4.01
CA LEU A 197 -0.81 -7.87 3.72
C LEU A 197 0.67 -7.85 3.27
N PHE A 198 1.06 -6.86 2.48
CA PHE A 198 2.41 -6.69 1.98
C PHE A 198 3.41 -6.30 3.07
N LEU A 199 2.96 -5.49 4.03
CA LEU A 199 3.78 -5.04 5.14
C LEU A 199 3.88 -6.09 6.25
N GLY A 200 2.86 -6.93 6.42
CA GLY A 200 2.86 -7.98 7.43
C GLY A 200 3.11 -7.39 8.81
N ASP A 201 4.20 -7.81 9.47
CA ASP A 201 4.56 -7.35 10.81
C ASP A 201 4.89 -5.84 10.90
N ASP A 202 5.23 -5.20 9.77
CA ASP A 202 5.44 -3.75 9.71
C ASP A 202 4.11 -2.96 9.73
N TRP A 203 2.95 -3.63 9.67
CA TRP A 203 1.61 -3.03 9.72
C TRP A 203 0.75 -3.65 10.82
N GLU A 204 0.41 -2.86 11.82
CA GLU A 204 -0.44 -3.26 12.94
C GLU A 204 -1.86 -2.73 12.72
N VAL A 205 -2.83 -3.64 12.62
CA VAL A 205 -4.25 -3.29 12.54
C VAL A 205 -4.79 -3.09 13.96
N PRO A 206 -5.52 -1.98 14.25
CA PRO A 206 -6.13 -1.76 15.55
C PRO A 206 -7.00 -2.95 15.98
N SER A 207 -6.87 -3.37 17.24
CA SER A 207 -7.56 -4.57 17.75
C SER A 207 -9.06 -4.35 18.01
N ASP A 208 -9.45 -3.09 18.23
CA ASP A 208 -10.80 -2.60 18.44
C ASP A 208 -11.53 -2.30 17.12
N LEU A 209 -10.85 -2.48 15.99
CA LEU A 209 -11.42 -2.25 14.68
C LEU A 209 -12.55 -3.26 14.45
N ASN A 210 -13.79 -2.77 14.63
CA ASN A 210 -14.97 -3.57 14.39
C ASN A 210 -15.17 -3.67 12.88
N LEU A 211 -14.57 -4.71 12.35
CA LEU A 211 -14.44 -4.94 10.93
C LEU A 211 -15.75 -5.50 10.33
N GLY A 212 -16.71 -5.89 11.17
CA GLY A 212 -18.03 -6.41 10.79
C GLY A 212 -18.40 -7.61 11.65
#